data_AF-A0A9D2WNE9-F1
#
_entry.id   AF-A0A9D2WNE9-F1
#
_cell.length_a   1.000
_cell.length_b   1.000
_cell.length_c   1.000
_cell.angle_alpha   90.00
_cell.angle_beta   90.00
_cell.angle_gamma   90.00
#
_symmetry.space_group_name_H-M   'P 1'
#
loop_
_entity.id
_entity.type
_entity.pdbx_description
1 polymer ?
#
loop_
_entity_poly.entity_id
_entity_poly.type
_entity_poly.pdbx_seq_one_letter_code
_entity_poly.pdbx_strand_id
1 'polypeptide(L)'
;MNAHTKSLLERVLSSINLYEQRKMNEKELMQDIEGTCGAIEEHDIQSQLNSFVVKIEESLYLYDVAEGKKFLLEEIQKIKDSLLEQLN
;
A
#
# COMPACT_ATOMS: atom_id res chain seq x y z
N MET A 1 9.22 4.28 -15.98
CA MET A 1 7.85 3.84 -15.66
C MET A 1 6.95 4.15 -16.85
N ASN A 2 6.14 3.18 -17.29
CA ASN A 2 5.19 3.40 -18.38
C ASN A 2 3.88 4.07 -17.85
N ALA A 3 3.01 4.52 -18.75
CA ALA A 3 1.76 5.18 -18.37
C ALA A 3 0.78 4.26 -17.62
N HIS A 4 0.82 2.96 -17.89
CA HIS A 4 -0.01 1.96 -17.23
C HIS A 4 0.38 1.83 -15.75
N THR A 5 1.66 1.60 -15.47
CA THR A 5 2.21 1.49 -14.12
C THR A 5 2.01 2.78 -13.32
N LYS A 6 2.18 3.95 -13.96
CA LYS A 6 1.84 5.23 -13.32
C LYS A 6 0.39 5.24 -12.83
N SER A 7 -0.56 4.83 -13.67
CA SER A 7 -1.98 4.77 -13.29
C SER A 7 -2.25 3.75 -12.18
N LEU A 8 -1.55 2.62 -12.17
CA LEU A 8 -1.65 1.63 -11.09
C LEU A 8 -1.11 2.18 -9.76
N LEU A 9 0.00 2.92 -9.78
CA LEU A 9 0.52 3.58 -8.58
C LEU A 9 -0.42 4.66 -8.04
N GLU A 10 -1.02 5.47 -8.91
CA GLU A 10 -2.05 6.43 -8.53
C GLU A 10 -3.26 5.74 -7.88
N ARG A 11 -3.63 4.55 -8.37
CA ARG A 11 -4.68 3.73 -7.74
C ARG A 11 -4.28 3.27 -6.34
N VAL A 12 -3.06 2.75 -6.14
CA VAL A 12 -2.56 2.36 -4.80
C VAL A 12 -2.62 3.55 -3.84
N LEU A 13 -2.16 4.73 -4.27
CA LEU A 13 -2.22 5.95 -3.46
C LEU A 13 -3.67 6.34 -3.10
N SER A 14 -4.62 6.13 -4.03
CA SER A 14 -6.04 6.34 -3.76
C SER A 14 -6.57 5.38 -2.70
N SER A 15 -6.21 4.09 -2.74
CA SER A 15 -6.63 3.09 -1.74
C SER A 15 -6.09 3.43 -0.35
N ILE A 16 -4.82 3.84 -0.28
CA ILE A 16 -4.20 4.33 0.95
C ILE A 16 -4.95 5.53 1.52
N ASN A 17 -5.30 6.52 0.68
CA ASN A 17 -6.06 7.69 1.12
C ASN A 17 -7.47 7.32 1.62
N LEU A 18 -8.13 6.34 1.02
CA LEU A 18 -9.42 5.84 1.51
C LEU A 18 -9.29 5.19 2.89
N TYR A 19 -8.21 4.45 3.13
CA TYR A 19 -7.89 3.90 4.45
C TYR A 19 -7.63 5.00 5.49
N GLU A 20 -6.81 6.00 5.17
CA GLU A 20 -6.54 7.15 6.06
C GLU A 20 -7.82 7.92 6.40
N GLN A 21 -8.76 8.02 5.45
CA GLN A 21 -10.09 8.62 5.65
C GLN A 21 -11.08 7.72 6.40
N ARG A 22 -10.67 6.53 6.84
CA ARG A 22 -11.52 5.53 7.51
C ARG A 22 -12.70 5.05 6.65
N LYS A 23 -12.58 5.14 5.33
CA LYS A 23 -13.56 4.64 4.34
C LYS A 23 -13.26 3.23 3.87
N MET A 24 -12.11 2.70 4.29
CA MET A 24 -11.59 1.38 3.96
C MET A 24 -10.87 0.84 5.20
N ASN A 25 -11.01 -0.46 5.48
CA ASN A 25 -10.25 -1.13 6.53
C ASN A 25 -8.97 -1.80 5.99
N GLU A 26 -8.14 -2.30 6.89
CA GLU A 26 -6.83 -2.91 6.60
C GLU A 26 -6.95 -4.09 5.61
N LYS A 27 -7.99 -4.93 5.74
CA LYS A 27 -8.21 -6.07 4.84
C LYS A 27 -8.62 -5.62 3.45
N GLU A 28 -9.49 -4.62 3.34
CA GLU A 28 -9.89 -4.04 2.05
C GLU A 28 -8.71 -3.36 1.36
N LEU A 29 -7.87 -2.65 2.13
CA LEU A 29 -6.63 -2.04 1.65
C LEU A 29 -5.68 -3.09 1.08
N MET A 30 -5.44 -4.16 1.83
CA MET A 30 -4.59 -5.28 1.42
C MET A 30 -5.04 -5.87 0.09
N GLN A 31 -6.34 -6.19 -0.04
CA GLN A 31 -6.90 -6.79 -1.24
C GLN A 31 -6.80 -5.90 -2.49
N ASP A 32 -7.05 -4.59 -2.34
CA ASP A 32 -6.97 -3.67 -3.48
C ASP A 32 -5.51 -3.45 -3.93
N ILE A 33 -4.56 -3.44 -2.99
CA ILE A 33 -3.13 -3.36 -3.32
C ILE A 33 -2.61 -4.66 -3.93
N GLU A 34 -2.96 -5.83 -3.40
CA GLU A 34 -2.62 -7.13 -4.01
C GLU A 34 -3.13 -7.23 -5.45
N GLY A 35 -4.40 -6.87 -5.67
CA GLY A 35 -5.02 -6.88 -7.00
C GLY A 35 -4.33 -5.92 -7.97
N THR A 36 -3.88 -4.77 -7.49
CA THR A 36 -3.16 -3.78 -8.30
C THR A 36 -1.72 -4.22 -8.57
N CYS A 37 -1.05 -4.80 -7.58
CA CYS A 37 0.34 -5.27 -7.64
C CYS A 37 0.53 -6.36 -8.70
N GLY A 38 -0.44 -7.26 -8.84
CA GLY A 38 -0.43 -8.32 -9.86
C GLY A 38 -0.43 -7.81 -11.32
N ALA A 39 -0.81 -6.55 -11.55
CA ALA A 39 -0.83 -5.92 -12.86
C ALA A 39 0.43 -5.08 -13.17
N ILE A 40 1.33 -4.89 -12.19
CA ILE A 40 2.57 -4.13 -12.38
C ILE A 40 3.67 -5.03 -12.96
N GLU A 41 4.25 -4.61 -14.08
CA GLU A 41 5.33 -5.34 -14.76
C GLU A 41 6.72 -4.97 -14.22
N GLU A 42 6.90 -3.75 -13.71
CA GLU A 42 8.14 -3.30 -13.11
C GLU A 42 8.40 -4.03 -11.78
N HIS A 43 9.33 -4.99 -11.83
CA HIS A 43 9.69 -5.87 -10.73
C HIS A 43 10.00 -5.14 -9.41
N ASP A 44 10.73 -4.02 -9.47
CA ASP A 44 11.12 -3.30 -8.25
C ASP A 44 9.90 -2.69 -7.53
N ILE A 45 8.96 -2.15 -8.30
CA ILE A 45 7.71 -1.57 -7.81
C ILE A 45 6.81 -2.67 -7.26
N GLN A 46 6.67 -3.77 -8.02
CA GLN A 46 5.90 -4.93 -7.60
C GLN A 46 6.44 -5.51 -6.27
N SER A 47 7.76 -5.65 -6.14
CA SER A 47 8.42 -6.14 -4.93
C SER A 47 8.16 -5.24 -3.72
N GLN A 48 8.21 -3.92 -3.91
CA GLN A 48 7.89 -2.95 -2.86
C GLN A 48 6.43 -3.05 -2.41
N LEU A 49 5.49 -3.12 -3.34
CA LEU A 49 4.06 -3.26 -3.00
C LEU A 49 3.74 -4.59 -2.34
N ASN A 50 4.33 -5.69 -2.79
CA ASN A 50 4.21 -6.99 -2.12
C ASN A 50 4.77 -6.94 -0.69
N SER A 51 5.91 -6.27 -0.49
CA SER A 51 6.46 -6.07 0.85
C SER A 51 5.52 -5.25 1.73
N PHE A 52 4.87 -4.23 1.16
CA PHE A 52 3.88 -3.42 1.87
C PHE A 52 2.60 -4.22 2.23
N VAL A 53 2.12 -5.09 1.33
CA VAL A 53 1.01 -6.02 1.61
C VAL A 53 1.31 -6.87 2.84
N VAL A 54 2.53 -7.42 2.94
CA VAL A 54 2.97 -8.18 4.11
C VAL A 54 2.93 -7.32 5.39
N LYS A 55 3.29 -6.04 5.31
CA LYS A 55 3.20 -5.13 6.46
C LYS A 55 1.75 -4.86 6.89
N ILE A 56 0.82 -4.79 5.95
CA ILE A 56 -0.61 -4.71 6.28
C ILE A 56 -1.04 -5.98 7.01
N GLU A 57 -0.65 -7.14 6.50
CA GLU A 57 -0.95 -8.42 7.14
C GLU A 57 -0.35 -8.50 8.56
N GLU A 58 0.93 -8.16 8.75
CA GLU A 58 1.59 -8.11 10.06
C GLU A 58 0.83 -7.20 11.04
N SER A 59 0.31 -6.05 10.57
CA SER A 59 -0.46 -5.12 11.40
C SER A 59 -1.74 -5.73 11.97
N LEU A 60 -2.35 -6.69 11.26
CA LEU A 60 -3.56 -7.40 11.68
C LEU A 60 -3.28 -8.46 12.74
N TYR A 61 -2.05 -8.97 12.81
CA TYR A 61 -1.65 -10.03 13.76
C TYR A 61 -0.96 -9.50 15.02
N LEU A 62 -0.76 -8.19 15.14
CA LEU A 62 -0.26 -7.59 16.37
C LEU A 62 -1.29 -7.75 17.50
N TYR A 63 -0.81 -8.08 18.70
CA TYR A 63 -1.65 -8.37 19.87
C TYR A 63 -2.52 -7.16 20.28
N ASP A 64 -2.01 -5.94 20.08
CA ASP A 64 -2.74 -4.70 20.32
C ASP A 64 -3.14 -4.06 18.99
N VAL A 65 -4.46 -3.89 18.80
CA VAL A 65 -5.05 -3.24 17.62
C VAL A 65 -4.55 -1.80 17.44
N ALA A 66 -4.33 -1.08 18.54
CA ALA A 66 -3.81 0.29 18.49
C ALA A 66 -2.34 0.31 18.04
N GLU A 67 -1.54 -0.65 18.51
CA GLU A 67 -0.16 -0.83 18.08
C GLU A 67 -0.10 -1.21 16.60
N GLY A 68 -0.95 -2.14 16.15
CA GLY A 68 -1.08 -2.52 14.74
C GLY A 68 -1.40 -1.33 13.83
N LYS A 69 -2.37 -0.50 14.23
CA LYS A 69 -2.73 0.71 13.48
C LYS A 69 -1.59 1.73 13.43
N LYS A 70 -0.88 1.93 14.55
CA LYS A 70 0.25 2.85 14.58
C LYS A 70 1.37 2.37 13.66
N PHE A 71 1.73 1.09 13.74
CA PHE A 71 2.70 0.47 12.87
C PHE A 71 2.33 0.62 11.39
N LEU A 72 1.08 0.32 11.03
CA LEU A 72 0.62 0.44 9.65
C LEU A 72 0.67 1.89 9.14
N LEU A 73 0.35 2.88 9.98
CA LEU A 73 0.47 4.29 9.58
C LEU A 73 1.93 4.70 9.29
N GLU A 74 2.89 4.17 10.04
CA GLU A 74 4.32 4.41 9.78
C GLU A 74 4.77 3.77 8.45
N GLU A 75 4.33 2.55 8.16
CA GLU A 75 4.60 1.87 6.88
C GLU A 75 3.90 2.56 5.70
N ILE A 76 2.68 3.06 5.90
CA ILE A 76 1.94 3.87 4.90
C ILE A 76 2.74 5.11 4.53
N GLN A 77 3.31 5.82 5.50
CA GLN A 77 4.10 7.02 5.21
C GLN A 77 5.31 6.68 4.35
N LYS A 78 6.05 5.61 4.69
CA LYS A 78 7.24 5.16 3.94
C LYS A 78 6.89 4.79 2.49
N ILE A 79 5.80 4.03 2.28
CA ILE A 79 5.42 3.64 0.92
C ILE A 79 4.93 4.84 0.12
N LYS A 80 4.14 5.76 0.72
CA LYS A 80 3.70 6.99 0.03
C LYS A 80 4.89 7.81 -0.45
N ASP A 81 5.87 8.05 0.41
CA ASP A 81 7.05 8.83 0.06
C ASP A 81 7.82 8.17 -1.09
N SER A 82 8.03 6.86 -1.03
CA SER A 82 8.71 6.11 -2.09
C SER A 82 7.95 6.14 -3.42
N LEU A 83 6.61 5.99 -3.40
CA LEU A 83 5.80 6.02 -4.61
C LEU A 83 5.75 7.43 -5.23
N LEU A 84 5.69 8.48 -4.41
CA LEU A 84 5.71 9.86 -4.89
C LEU A 84 7.06 10.22 -5.53
N GLU A 85 8.17 9.71 -5.01
CA GLU A 85 9.50 9.86 -5.65
C GLU A 85 9.54 9.19 -7.03
N GLN A 86 8.88 8.05 -7.22
CA GLN A 86 8.83 7.35 -8.51
C GLN A 86 7.90 8.02 -9.54
N LEU A 87 6.91 8.79 -9.08
CA LEU A 87 5.92 9.48 -9.91
C LEU A 87 6.41 10.84 -10.44
N ASN A 88 7.43 11.42 -9.80
CA ASN A 88 8.09 12.67 -10.19
C ASN A 88 9.20 12.43 -11.22
#